data_AF-V7C294-F1
#
_entry.id   AF-V7C294-F1
#
_cell.length_a   1.000
_cell.length_b   1.000
_cell.length_c   1.000
_cell.angle_alpha   90.00
_cell.angle_beta   90.00
_cell.angle_gamma   90.00
#
_symmetry.space_group_name_H-M   'P 1'
#
loop_
_entity.id
_entity.type
_entity.pdbx_description
1 polymer ?
#
loop_
_entity_poly.entity_id
_entity_poly.type
_entity_poly.pdbx_seq_one_letter_code
_entity_poly.pdbx_strand_id
1 'polypeptide(L)'
;MFIFSGISSAKSSLSTTSPFTIPLRIQRETPLNCNVYNNTGTCPTNQNPIQEDDQSRSSATCPDYFRWIHEDLRPWAHTGITQEMVEKAKATANFKLVILKGRAYLETYEKAFQTRDVFTLWGILQLLRRYPGKVPDLELMFDCVDWPVVSANQYSGPVPQQPPPLFRYCGNDDTLDIVFPDWSFWGWAEVNIKPWQVLLGELKEGNKKIPWLNREPYAYWKGNPVVAETREDLMKCNVSENQDWNARLYAQDWGRESQQGFKQSDLASQCTHRYKLYIEGSAWSVSEKYILACDSTTLLVKPHYYDFFTRGLVPLHHYWPIKEDDKCRSIKFAVDWGNSNKQRAIQIGKAANDFIQEELKMDYVYDYMFHLLNEYAKLFTYKPSISGNATELCVESMVCEAEGLKKAFMMESLVKGPANTNPCTMPAPFEPPSLYAELQRKESSIQQVDSWERSYWENQTIAS
;
A
#
# COMPACT_ATOMS: atom_id res chain seq x y z
N MET A 1 -71.44 -19.94 6.28
CA MET A 1 -71.23 -21.31 5.76
C MET A 1 -70.36 -21.19 4.52
N PHE A 2 -69.05 -21.37 4.68
CA PHE A 2 -68.12 -21.95 3.70
C PHE A 2 -66.80 -22.20 4.46
N ILE A 3 -66.32 -23.43 4.32
CA ILE A 3 -65.36 -24.12 5.17
C ILE A 3 -63.94 -23.82 4.67
N PHE A 4 -63.02 -23.50 5.58
CA PHE A 4 -61.58 -23.69 5.32
C PHE A 4 -60.93 -24.52 6.43
N SER A 5 -60.18 -25.49 5.94
CA SER A 5 -59.53 -26.64 6.55
C SER A 5 -58.42 -26.27 7.54
N GLY A 6 -58.28 -27.10 8.57
CA GLY A 6 -57.30 -26.98 9.63
C GLY A 6 -55.84 -27.13 9.20
N ILE A 7 -54.97 -26.50 9.98
CA ILE A 7 -53.53 -26.71 9.97
C ILE A 7 -53.16 -27.34 11.32
N SER A 8 -52.63 -28.56 11.23
CA SER A 8 -52.10 -29.34 12.34
C SER A 8 -50.84 -28.69 12.92
N SER A 9 -50.78 -28.62 14.25
CA SER A 9 -49.61 -28.21 15.02
C SER A 9 -48.49 -29.26 14.91
N ALA A 10 -47.36 -28.88 14.32
CA ALA A 10 -46.12 -29.63 14.43
C ALA A 10 -45.15 -28.83 15.32
N LYS A 11 -44.87 -29.37 16.51
CA LYS A 11 -43.88 -28.84 17.46
C LYS A 11 -42.50 -28.87 16.81
N SER A 12 -41.85 -27.73 16.62
CA SER A 12 -40.42 -27.69 16.31
C SER A 12 -39.62 -27.93 17.59
N SER A 13 -38.83 -29.00 17.58
CA SER A 13 -37.80 -29.25 18.58
C SER A 13 -36.72 -28.17 18.47
N LEU A 14 -36.53 -27.38 19.53
CA LEU A 14 -35.35 -26.52 19.66
C LEU A 14 -34.11 -27.42 19.72
N SER A 15 -33.35 -27.43 18.62
CA SER A 15 -31.96 -27.88 18.61
C SER A 15 -31.13 -26.81 19.31
N THR A 16 -30.74 -27.08 20.56
CA THR A 16 -29.69 -26.35 21.27
C THR A 16 -28.37 -26.48 20.51
N THR A 17 -28.02 -25.47 19.73
CA THR A 17 -26.65 -25.27 19.24
C THR A 17 -25.76 -24.93 20.43
N SER A 18 -24.90 -25.86 20.81
CA SER A 18 -23.81 -25.62 21.76
C SER A 18 -22.97 -24.42 21.30
N PRO A 19 -22.51 -23.54 22.20
CA PRO A 19 -21.55 -22.52 21.82
C PRO A 19 -20.26 -23.21 21.36
N PHE A 20 -19.85 -22.98 20.12
CA PHE A 20 -18.50 -23.30 19.68
C PHE A 20 -17.54 -22.37 20.43
N THR A 21 -17.05 -22.81 21.58
CA THR A 21 -15.95 -22.16 22.28
C THR A 21 -14.69 -22.37 21.46
N ILE A 22 -14.30 -21.36 20.67
CA ILE A 22 -13.04 -21.36 19.92
C ILE A 22 -11.89 -21.37 20.93
N PRO A 23 -10.99 -22.37 20.92
CA PRO A 23 -9.78 -22.29 21.72
C PRO A 23 -8.92 -21.15 21.17
N LEU A 24 -8.66 -20.13 21.99
CA LEU A 24 -7.63 -19.14 21.73
C LEU A 24 -6.28 -19.87 21.70
N ARG A 25 -5.75 -20.11 20.50
CA ARG A 25 -4.38 -20.60 20.35
C ARG A 25 -3.45 -19.48 20.84
N ILE A 26 -2.72 -19.75 21.92
CA ILE A 26 -1.69 -18.85 22.43
C ILE A 26 -0.65 -18.73 21.31
N GLN A 27 -0.52 -17.55 20.72
CA GLN A 27 0.51 -17.27 19.73
C GLN A 27 1.86 -17.47 20.43
N ARG A 28 2.66 -18.43 19.95
CA ARG A 28 4.01 -18.62 20.48
C ARG A 28 4.86 -17.44 20.04
N GLU A 29 5.24 -16.61 21.00
CA GLU A 29 6.19 -15.54 20.75
C GLU A 29 7.57 -16.15 20.49
N THR A 30 8.20 -15.72 19.41
CA THR A 30 9.62 -15.94 19.16
C THR A 30 10.35 -14.78 19.84
N PRO A 31 11.25 -15.02 20.81
CA PRO A 31 12.02 -13.94 21.43
C PRO A 31 13.08 -13.39 20.47
N LEU A 32 13.57 -12.18 20.75
CA LEU A 32 14.77 -11.63 20.13
C LEU A 32 16.00 -12.04 20.95
N ASN A 33 17.08 -12.45 20.28
CA ASN A 33 18.29 -12.90 20.98
C ASN A 33 19.51 -12.01 20.71
N CYS A 34 19.43 -10.74 21.12
CA CYS A 34 20.51 -9.77 20.94
C CYS A 34 21.81 -10.13 21.68
N ASN A 35 21.73 -10.82 22.81
CA ASN A 35 22.93 -11.25 23.53
C ASN A 35 23.76 -12.25 22.71
N VAL A 36 23.09 -13.24 22.12
CA VAL A 36 23.77 -14.22 21.26
C VAL A 36 24.30 -13.55 20.00
N TYR A 37 23.50 -12.69 19.36
CA TYR A 37 23.94 -11.98 18.16
C TYR A 37 25.15 -11.08 18.45
N ASN A 38 25.09 -10.22 19.47
CA ASN A 38 26.19 -9.31 19.82
C ASN A 38 27.48 -10.04 20.20
N ASN A 39 27.39 -11.25 20.76
CA ASN A 39 28.56 -12.05 21.13
C ASN A 39 29.18 -12.82 19.96
N THR A 40 28.37 -13.25 19.00
CA THR A 40 28.81 -14.16 17.93
C THR A 40 28.92 -13.48 16.56
N GLY A 41 28.24 -12.36 16.35
CA GLY A 41 28.04 -11.75 15.03
C GLY A 41 27.23 -12.63 14.08
N THR A 42 26.53 -13.65 14.57
CA THR A 42 25.82 -14.64 13.74
C THR A 42 24.34 -14.68 14.06
N CYS A 43 23.53 -14.90 13.02
CA CYS A 43 22.09 -14.98 13.16
C CYS A 43 21.66 -16.19 14.01
N PRO A 44 20.86 -15.98 15.07
CA PRO A 44 20.43 -17.07 15.94
C PRO A 44 19.65 -18.14 15.19
N THR A 45 19.95 -19.40 15.46
CA THR A 45 19.19 -20.53 14.91
C THR A 45 17.97 -20.78 15.78
N ASN A 46 16.91 -20.00 15.61
CA ASN A 46 15.64 -20.25 16.30
C ASN A 46 14.96 -21.46 15.67
N GLN A 47 15.23 -22.66 16.22
CA GLN A 47 14.51 -23.89 15.89
C GLN A 47 13.10 -23.82 16.49
N ASN A 48 12.22 -23.04 15.89
CA ASN A 48 10.80 -23.24 16.12
C ASN A 48 10.40 -24.48 15.33
N PRO A 49 9.87 -25.55 15.97
CA PRO A 49 9.33 -26.67 15.23
C PRO A 49 8.27 -26.14 14.28
N ILE A 50 8.41 -26.42 12.98
CA ILE A 50 7.32 -26.29 12.02
C ILE A 50 6.29 -27.31 12.51
N GLN A 51 5.31 -26.87 13.30
CA GLN A 51 4.15 -27.69 13.54
C GLN A 51 3.34 -27.66 12.25
N GLU A 52 3.40 -28.76 11.50
CA GLU A 52 2.38 -29.15 10.53
C GLU A 52 1.07 -29.38 11.29
N ASP A 53 0.43 -28.31 11.76
CA ASP A 53 -0.93 -28.37 12.26
C ASP A 53 -1.85 -28.05 11.10
N ASP A 54 -2.16 -29.11 10.34
CA ASP A 54 -2.97 -29.14 9.13
C ASP A 54 -4.47 -28.95 9.42
N GLN A 55 -4.82 -28.04 10.32
CA GLN A 55 -6.18 -27.56 10.47
C GLN A 55 -6.33 -26.25 9.74
N SER A 56 -6.56 -26.37 8.43
CA SER A 56 -6.95 -25.27 7.55
C SER A 56 -8.22 -24.61 8.08
N ARG A 57 -8.05 -23.56 8.90
CA ARG A 57 -9.13 -22.58 9.02
C ARG A 57 -9.30 -21.95 7.64
N SER A 58 -10.54 -21.93 7.15
CA SER A 58 -10.91 -21.20 5.93
C SER A 58 -10.29 -19.82 5.99
N SER A 59 -9.29 -19.60 5.13
CA SER A 59 -8.66 -18.31 4.95
C SER A 59 -9.67 -17.41 4.24
N ALA A 60 -9.80 -16.17 4.72
CA ALA A 60 -10.55 -15.15 3.99
C ALA A 60 -9.98 -15.02 2.57
N THR A 61 -10.80 -14.61 1.61
CA THR A 61 -10.31 -14.19 0.30
C THR A 61 -9.47 -12.92 0.45
N CYS A 62 -8.36 -12.82 -0.28
CA CYS A 62 -7.58 -11.58 -0.30
C CYS A 62 -8.36 -10.46 -0.99
N PRO A 63 -8.07 -9.18 -0.69
CA PRO A 63 -8.58 -8.04 -1.43
C PRO A 63 -8.40 -8.20 -2.95
N ASP A 64 -9.35 -7.68 -3.74
CA ASP A 64 -9.36 -7.88 -5.20
C ASP A 64 -8.13 -7.27 -5.90
N TYR A 65 -7.47 -6.27 -5.30
CA TYR A 65 -6.25 -5.69 -5.87
C TYR A 65 -5.07 -6.68 -5.91
N PHE A 66 -5.12 -7.80 -5.18
CA PHE A 66 -4.09 -8.85 -5.27
C PHE A 66 -4.05 -9.50 -6.66
N ARG A 67 -5.13 -9.42 -7.43
CA ARG A 67 -5.17 -9.94 -8.81
C ARG A 67 -4.10 -9.29 -9.69
N TRP A 68 -3.68 -8.07 -9.38
CA TRP A 68 -2.66 -7.36 -10.13
C TRP A 68 -1.26 -7.97 -10.02
N ILE A 69 -1.00 -8.83 -9.02
CA ILE A 69 0.23 -9.64 -8.95
C ILE A 69 0.41 -10.44 -10.25
N HIS A 70 -0.68 -10.99 -10.80
CA HIS A 70 -0.63 -11.76 -12.05
C HIS A 70 -0.24 -10.89 -13.24
N GLU A 71 -0.72 -9.66 -13.31
CA GLU A 71 -0.39 -8.72 -14.39
C GLU A 71 1.06 -8.22 -14.28
N ASP A 72 1.52 -7.92 -13.05
CA ASP A 72 2.90 -7.47 -12.80
C ASP A 72 3.91 -8.57 -13.16
N LEU A 73 3.55 -9.84 -12.94
CA LEU A 73 4.41 -11.00 -13.26
C LEU A 73 4.18 -11.58 -14.66
N ARG A 74 3.16 -11.10 -15.39
CA ARG A 74 2.80 -11.54 -16.74
C ARG A 74 3.97 -11.55 -17.74
N PRO A 75 4.90 -10.58 -17.74
CA PRO A 75 6.02 -10.57 -18.68
C PRO A 75 6.88 -11.84 -18.67
N TRP A 76 6.88 -12.58 -17.55
CA TRP A 76 7.67 -13.80 -17.37
C TRP A 76 6.84 -15.08 -17.31
N ALA A 77 5.51 -15.00 -17.40
CA ALA A 77 4.61 -16.12 -17.15
C ALA A 77 4.83 -17.33 -18.09
N HIS A 78 5.32 -17.11 -19.32
CA HIS A 78 5.53 -18.16 -20.31
C HIS A 78 6.99 -18.54 -20.53
N THR A 79 7.90 -17.62 -20.23
CA THR A 79 9.33 -17.78 -20.50
C THR A 79 10.14 -18.12 -19.25
N GLY A 80 9.58 -17.81 -18.09
CA GLY A 80 10.26 -17.86 -16.81
C GLY A 80 11.31 -16.75 -16.64
N ILE A 81 12.04 -16.83 -15.54
CA ILE A 81 13.09 -15.91 -15.13
C ILE A 81 14.40 -16.67 -15.08
N THR A 82 15.37 -16.22 -15.87
CA THR A 82 16.73 -16.76 -15.87
C THR A 82 17.64 -15.99 -14.92
N GLN A 83 18.74 -16.60 -14.49
CA GLN A 83 19.75 -15.95 -13.66
C GLN A 83 20.33 -14.69 -14.35
N GLU A 84 20.55 -14.74 -15.66
CA GLU A 84 21.05 -13.59 -16.43
C GLU A 84 20.09 -12.39 -16.36
N MET A 85 18.77 -12.63 -16.36
CA MET A 85 17.78 -11.57 -16.27
C MET A 85 17.78 -10.90 -14.90
N VAL A 86 17.90 -11.69 -13.82
CA VAL A 86 18.04 -11.14 -12.46
C VAL A 86 19.32 -10.32 -12.36
N GLU A 87 20.45 -10.83 -12.87
CA GLU A 87 21.72 -10.09 -12.84
C GLU A 87 21.68 -8.81 -13.70
N LYS A 88 20.88 -8.74 -14.77
CA LYS A 88 20.67 -7.49 -15.54
C LYS A 88 20.02 -6.38 -14.70
N ALA A 89 19.12 -6.72 -13.78
CA ALA A 89 18.49 -5.73 -12.89
C ALA A 89 19.49 -5.07 -11.92
N LYS A 90 20.68 -5.64 -11.72
CA LYS A 90 21.76 -5.04 -10.93
C LYS A 90 22.16 -3.64 -11.41
N ALA A 91 21.90 -3.31 -12.67
CA ALA A 91 22.25 -2.02 -13.26
C ALA A 91 21.74 -0.80 -12.47
N THR A 92 20.60 -0.93 -11.78
CA THR A 92 20.03 0.14 -10.95
C THR A 92 19.68 -0.30 -9.53
N ALA A 93 19.70 -1.60 -9.23
CA ALA A 93 19.32 -2.11 -7.92
C ALA A 93 20.22 -1.57 -6.80
N ASN A 94 19.60 -1.22 -5.67
CA ASN A 94 20.31 -0.89 -4.44
C ASN A 94 20.84 -2.14 -3.74
N PHE A 95 20.10 -3.25 -3.82
CA PHE A 95 20.52 -4.53 -3.24
C PHE A 95 19.95 -5.74 -3.98
N LYS A 96 20.64 -6.87 -3.82
CA LYS A 96 20.13 -8.22 -4.11
C LYS A 96 19.81 -8.91 -2.79
N LEU A 97 18.60 -9.45 -2.68
CA LEU A 97 18.19 -10.29 -1.55
C LEU A 97 18.01 -11.72 -2.04
N VAL A 98 18.57 -12.67 -1.31
CA VAL A 98 18.41 -14.11 -1.53
C VAL A 98 17.73 -14.72 -0.31
N ILE A 99 16.62 -15.43 -0.51
CA ILE A 99 15.97 -16.24 0.51
C ILE A 99 16.26 -17.70 0.18
N LEU A 100 16.89 -18.42 1.11
CA LEU A 100 17.17 -19.85 0.97
C LEU A 100 16.88 -20.56 2.27
N LYS A 101 16.05 -21.61 2.19
CA LYS A 101 15.61 -22.42 3.34
C LYS A 101 15.09 -21.56 4.51
N GLY A 102 14.34 -20.52 4.17
CA GLY A 102 13.76 -19.56 5.12
C GLY A 102 14.75 -18.59 5.77
N ARG A 103 16.00 -18.52 5.29
CA ARG A 103 17.02 -17.54 5.72
C ARG A 103 17.26 -16.51 4.64
N ALA A 104 17.51 -15.27 5.04
CA ALA A 104 17.75 -14.15 4.15
C ALA A 104 19.25 -13.83 4.06
N TYR A 105 19.72 -13.50 2.87
CA TYR A 105 21.09 -13.11 2.57
C TYR A 105 21.09 -11.87 1.69
N LEU A 106 21.88 -10.87 2.05
CA LEU A 106 21.87 -9.55 1.43
C LEU A 106 23.22 -9.25 0.77
N GLU A 107 23.18 -8.86 -0.50
CA GLU A 107 24.29 -8.20 -1.16
C GLU A 107 23.89 -6.74 -1.45
N THR A 108 24.53 -5.79 -0.79
CA THR A 108 24.27 -4.36 -0.98
C THR A 108 25.15 -3.81 -2.08
N TYR A 109 24.55 -3.12 -3.06
CA TYR A 109 25.26 -2.46 -4.15
C TYR A 109 25.41 -0.96 -3.90
N GLU A 110 24.33 -0.32 -3.49
CA GLU A 110 24.29 1.11 -3.21
C GLU A 110 23.35 1.40 -2.05
N LYS A 111 23.74 2.34 -1.20
CA LYS A 111 22.90 2.80 -0.07
C LYS A 111 21.67 3.53 -0.61
N ALA A 112 20.47 3.14 -0.16
CA ALA A 112 19.26 3.85 -0.55
C ALA A 112 19.19 5.26 0.07
N PHE A 113 18.33 6.11 -0.51
CA PHE A 113 17.95 7.36 0.11
C PHE A 113 17.32 7.09 1.50
N GLN A 114 17.84 7.72 2.54
CA GLN A 114 17.33 7.59 3.92
C GLN A 114 17.28 6.12 4.42
N THR A 115 16.20 5.68 5.07
CA THR A 115 16.03 4.31 5.61
C THR A 115 15.13 3.42 4.76
N ARG A 116 15.01 3.72 3.47
CA ARG A 116 14.13 2.97 2.56
C ARG A 116 14.50 1.50 2.47
N ASP A 117 15.77 1.22 2.17
CA ASP A 117 16.31 -0.14 2.16
C ASP A 117 16.16 -0.82 3.53
N VAL A 118 16.48 -0.10 4.61
CA VAL A 118 16.41 -0.62 5.99
C VAL A 118 15.01 -1.13 6.32
N PHE A 119 13.95 -0.34 6.13
CA PHE A 119 12.61 -0.75 6.51
C PHE A 119 11.96 -1.72 5.50
N THR A 120 12.36 -1.69 4.22
CA THR A 120 11.99 -2.73 3.24
C THR A 120 12.56 -4.09 3.63
N LEU A 121 13.85 -4.15 3.96
CA LEU A 121 14.51 -5.37 4.44
C LEU A 121 13.91 -5.85 5.78
N TRP A 122 13.66 -4.92 6.70
CA TRP A 122 12.97 -5.23 7.96
C TRP A 122 11.61 -5.89 7.71
N GLY A 123 10.83 -5.35 6.77
CA GLY A 123 9.54 -5.89 6.39
C GLY A 123 9.61 -7.31 5.85
N ILE A 124 10.58 -7.60 4.99
CA ILE A 124 10.80 -8.96 4.48
C ILE A 124 11.19 -9.93 5.60
N LEU A 125 12.02 -9.51 6.56
CA LEU A 125 12.30 -10.34 7.74
C LEU A 125 11.06 -10.58 8.61
N GLN A 126 10.19 -9.57 8.74
CA GLN A 126 8.91 -9.73 9.44
C GLN A 126 7.99 -10.73 8.72
N LEU A 127 7.97 -10.71 7.38
CA LEU A 127 7.27 -11.72 6.59
C LEU A 127 7.81 -13.13 6.86
N LEU A 128 9.14 -13.32 6.85
CA LEU A 128 9.77 -14.63 7.15
C LEU A 128 9.45 -15.10 8.57
N ARG A 129 9.34 -14.18 9.53
CA ARG A 129 8.96 -14.47 10.91
C ARG A 129 7.47 -14.80 11.06
N ARG A 130 6.62 -14.17 10.24
CA ARG A 130 5.17 -14.40 10.21
C ARG A 130 4.81 -15.72 9.54
N TYR A 131 5.51 -16.09 8.47
CA TYR A 131 5.29 -17.31 7.70
C TYR A 131 6.57 -18.17 7.60
N PRO A 132 7.12 -18.70 8.73
CA PRO A 132 8.37 -19.44 8.71
C PRO A 132 8.30 -20.67 7.81
N GLY A 133 9.28 -20.80 6.91
CA GLY A 133 9.39 -21.93 5.99
C GLY A 133 8.36 -21.96 4.86
N LYS A 134 7.47 -20.95 4.75
CA LYS A 134 6.45 -20.89 3.69
C LYS A 134 6.83 -19.96 2.53
N VAL A 135 7.81 -19.08 2.70
CA VAL A 135 8.36 -18.30 1.59
C VAL A 135 9.38 -19.17 0.85
N PRO A 136 9.22 -19.39 -0.47
CA PRO A 136 10.10 -20.26 -1.24
C PRO A 136 11.51 -19.69 -1.38
N ASP A 137 12.42 -20.57 -1.79
CA ASP A 137 13.76 -20.17 -2.20
C ASP A 137 13.67 -19.20 -3.40
N LEU A 138 14.25 -18.01 -3.28
CA LEU A 138 14.20 -16.97 -4.31
C LEU A 138 15.40 -16.04 -4.27
N GLU A 139 15.61 -15.30 -5.36
CA GLU A 139 16.47 -14.11 -5.37
C GLU A 139 15.79 -12.93 -6.07
N LEU A 140 15.90 -11.74 -5.50
CA LEU A 140 15.30 -10.53 -6.05
C LEU A 140 16.30 -9.38 -6.08
N MET A 141 16.15 -8.51 -7.08
CA MET A 141 16.82 -7.22 -7.19
C MET A 141 15.83 -6.14 -6.79
N PHE A 142 16.26 -5.22 -5.91
CA PHE A 142 15.39 -4.14 -5.43
C PHE A 142 16.02 -2.78 -5.67
N ASP A 143 15.29 -1.89 -6.31
CA ASP A 143 15.66 -0.49 -6.49
C ASP A 143 14.75 0.40 -5.64
N CYS A 144 15.36 1.15 -4.73
CA CYS A 144 14.71 1.95 -3.72
C CYS A 144 14.46 3.41 -4.14
N VAL A 145 14.77 3.78 -5.39
CA VAL A 145 14.60 5.13 -5.94
C VAL A 145 13.13 5.37 -6.37
N ASP A 146 12.75 6.63 -6.60
CA ASP A 146 11.37 7.06 -6.83
C ASP A 146 10.75 6.62 -8.18
N TRP A 147 11.51 6.56 -9.29
CA TRP A 147 10.93 6.33 -10.61
C TRP A 147 11.01 4.88 -11.04
N PRO A 148 9.97 4.28 -11.64
CA PRO A 148 10.09 3.00 -12.34
C PRO A 148 10.99 3.15 -13.58
N VAL A 149 11.76 2.12 -13.92
CA VAL A 149 12.85 2.22 -14.91
C VAL A 149 12.85 1.13 -15.97
N VAL A 150 12.09 0.05 -15.80
CA VAL A 150 12.05 -1.05 -16.76
C VAL A 150 11.03 -0.73 -17.85
N SER A 151 11.42 0.07 -18.85
CA SER A 151 10.52 0.52 -19.91
C SER A 151 10.01 -0.64 -20.77
N ALA A 152 8.68 -0.79 -20.88
CA ALA A 152 8.03 -1.83 -21.68
C ALA A 152 8.41 -1.77 -23.18
N ASN A 153 8.62 -0.56 -23.70
CA ASN A 153 8.99 -0.33 -25.10
C ASN A 153 10.34 -0.95 -25.48
N GLN A 154 11.27 -1.08 -24.53
CA GLN A 154 12.58 -1.71 -24.77
C GLN A 154 12.47 -3.22 -25.00
N TYR A 155 11.38 -3.84 -24.55
CA TYR A 155 11.17 -5.29 -24.57
C TYR A 155 10.04 -5.74 -25.51
N SER A 156 9.38 -4.80 -26.19
CA SER A 156 8.24 -5.05 -27.09
C SER A 156 8.64 -5.24 -28.57
N GLY A 157 9.93 -5.50 -28.84
CA GLY A 157 10.48 -5.63 -30.20
C GLY A 157 10.26 -7.00 -30.89
N PRO A 158 10.56 -7.11 -32.20
CA PRO A 158 10.37 -8.33 -32.98
C PRO A 158 11.26 -9.50 -32.54
N VAL A 159 12.36 -9.20 -31.84
CA VAL A 159 13.13 -10.17 -31.06
C VAL A 159 12.79 -9.89 -29.59
N PRO A 160 11.89 -10.67 -28.97
CA PRO A 160 11.49 -10.42 -27.59
C PRO A 160 12.66 -10.70 -26.66
N GLN A 161 13.36 -9.65 -26.25
CA GLN A 161 14.20 -9.70 -25.07
C GLN A 161 13.28 -9.66 -23.86
N GLN A 162 13.52 -10.52 -22.88
CA GLN A 162 12.71 -10.52 -21.67
C GLN A 162 13.23 -9.45 -20.70
N PRO A 163 12.33 -8.70 -20.05
CA PRO A 163 12.70 -7.66 -19.11
C PRO A 163 13.43 -8.25 -17.89
N PRO A 164 14.37 -7.53 -17.28
CA PRO A 164 14.92 -7.91 -15.98
C PRO A 164 13.85 -7.73 -14.89
N PRO A 165 13.64 -8.71 -14.00
CA PRO A 165 12.70 -8.54 -12.89
C PRO A 165 13.32 -7.61 -11.84
N LEU A 166 12.78 -6.40 -11.72
CA LEU A 166 13.23 -5.39 -10.77
C LEU A 166 12.08 -5.02 -9.83
N PHE A 167 12.27 -5.18 -8.53
CA PHE A 167 11.30 -4.77 -7.52
C PHE A 167 11.45 -3.29 -7.21
N ARG A 168 10.32 -2.59 -7.14
CA ARG A 168 10.21 -1.17 -6.80
C ARG A 168 8.95 -0.89 -6.01
N TYR A 169 8.80 0.35 -5.57
CA TYR A 169 7.64 0.79 -4.80
C TYR A 169 6.46 1.31 -5.64
N CYS A 170 6.68 1.57 -6.93
CA CYS A 170 5.63 1.92 -7.88
C CYS A 170 5.96 1.45 -9.30
N GLY A 171 4.94 1.50 -10.15
CA GLY A 171 5.03 1.33 -11.61
C GLY A 171 4.08 2.30 -12.31
N ASN A 172 4.12 2.31 -13.63
CA ASN A 172 3.13 2.97 -14.50
C ASN A 172 2.83 2.10 -15.73
N ASP A 173 1.94 2.56 -16.59
CA ASP A 173 1.48 1.82 -17.78
C ASP A 173 2.58 1.56 -18.82
N ASP A 174 3.70 2.29 -18.74
CA ASP A 174 4.83 2.22 -19.67
C ASP A 174 6.02 1.40 -19.10
N THR A 175 5.87 0.84 -17.91
CA THR A 175 6.95 0.15 -17.17
C THR A 175 6.57 -1.27 -16.76
N LEU A 176 7.59 -2.11 -16.50
CA LEU A 176 7.46 -3.52 -16.13
C LEU A 176 8.07 -3.82 -14.76
N ASP A 177 8.31 -2.78 -13.94
CA ASP A 177 8.81 -2.91 -12.58
C ASP A 177 7.78 -3.66 -11.70
N ILE A 178 8.27 -4.56 -10.85
CA ILE A 178 7.44 -5.36 -9.95
C ILE A 178 7.15 -4.56 -8.68
N VAL A 179 5.88 -4.22 -8.46
CA VAL A 179 5.52 -3.32 -7.36
C VAL A 179 5.45 -4.07 -6.02
N PHE A 180 6.11 -3.50 -5.01
CA PHE A 180 6.23 -4.02 -3.65
C PHE A 180 5.77 -2.97 -2.62
N PRO A 181 5.18 -3.38 -1.47
CA PRO A 181 4.84 -2.44 -0.40
C PRO A 181 6.02 -1.57 0.03
N ASP A 182 5.77 -0.27 0.18
CA ASP A 182 6.82 0.69 0.49
C ASP A 182 7.36 0.57 1.93
N TRP A 183 8.56 1.10 2.17
CA TRP A 183 9.24 0.99 3.46
C TRP A 183 8.43 1.59 4.64
N SER A 184 7.60 2.60 4.38
CA SER A 184 6.85 3.31 5.43
C SER A 184 5.76 2.47 6.08
N PHE A 185 5.43 1.28 5.54
CA PHE A 185 4.59 0.32 6.25
C PHE A 185 5.20 -0.12 7.59
N TRP A 186 6.53 -0.16 7.68
CA TRP A 186 7.26 -0.49 8.92
C TRP A 186 7.87 0.73 9.60
N GLY A 187 7.93 1.87 8.92
CA GLY A 187 8.30 3.16 9.51
C GLY A 187 9.16 4.01 8.58
N TRP A 188 9.24 5.29 8.90
CA TRP A 188 10.12 6.24 8.22
C TRP A 188 10.71 7.21 9.24
N ALA A 189 11.87 6.84 9.76
CA ALA A 189 12.49 7.50 10.92
C ALA A 189 12.82 8.98 10.65
N GLU A 190 13.27 9.30 9.44
CA GLU A 190 13.73 10.65 9.07
C GLU A 190 12.63 11.71 9.13
N VAL A 191 11.37 11.30 8.96
CA VAL A 191 10.20 12.19 9.00
C VAL A 191 9.19 11.78 10.08
N ASN A 192 9.63 10.92 11.00
CA ASN A 192 8.84 10.44 12.15
C ASN A 192 7.46 9.87 11.77
N ILE A 193 7.39 9.16 10.64
CA ILE A 193 6.18 8.39 10.29
C ILE A 193 6.28 7.02 10.96
N LYS A 194 5.35 6.78 11.89
CA LYS A 194 5.25 5.55 12.66
C LYS A 194 4.89 4.35 11.77
N PRO A 195 5.16 3.11 12.23
CA PRO A 195 4.71 1.93 11.53
C PRO A 195 3.20 1.92 11.28
N TRP A 196 2.80 1.33 10.17
CA TRP A 196 1.45 1.45 9.66
C TRP A 196 0.38 0.91 10.61
N GLN A 197 0.64 -0.21 11.30
CA GLN A 197 -0.31 -0.76 12.27
C GLN A 197 -0.67 0.24 13.38
N VAL A 198 0.32 1.01 13.86
CA VAL A 198 0.14 2.01 14.91
C VAL A 198 -0.58 3.22 14.33
N LEU A 199 -0.05 3.75 13.22
CA LEU A 199 -0.58 4.95 12.57
C LEU A 199 -2.02 4.78 12.07
N LEU A 200 -2.37 3.60 11.54
CA LEU A 200 -3.73 3.26 11.09
C LEU A 200 -4.74 3.39 12.24
N GLY A 201 -4.37 2.91 13.44
CA GLY A 201 -5.16 3.08 14.67
C GLY A 201 -5.27 4.54 15.11
N GLU A 202 -4.16 5.29 15.05
CA GLU A 202 -4.16 6.72 15.38
C GLU A 202 -5.03 7.55 14.43
N LEU A 203 -5.00 7.25 13.12
CA LEU A 203 -5.87 7.87 12.11
C LEU A 203 -7.34 7.55 12.38
N LYS A 204 -7.66 6.30 12.72
CA LYS A 204 -9.02 5.88 13.09
C LYS A 204 -9.56 6.65 14.30
N GLU A 205 -8.73 6.87 15.32
CA GLU A 205 -9.12 7.70 16.47
C GLU A 205 -9.13 9.20 16.12
N GLY A 206 -8.22 9.66 15.26
CA GLY A 206 -8.17 11.02 14.72
C GLY A 206 -9.45 11.42 14.02
N ASN A 207 -10.02 10.54 13.21
CA ASN A 207 -11.26 10.80 12.47
C ASN A 207 -12.46 11.08 13.37
N LYS A 208 -12.49 10.53 14.59
CA LYS A 208 -13.57 10.72 15.56
C LYS A 208 -13.55 12.10 16.23
N LYS A 209 -12.43 12.83 16.15
CA LYS A 209 -12.26 14.12 16.83
C LYS A 209 -13.21 15.19 16.29
N ILE A 210 -13.42 15.21 14.97
CA ILE A 210 -14.28 16.19 14.30
C ILE A 210 -15.21 15.45 13.33
N PRO A 211 -16.53 15.40 13.61
CA PRO A 211 -17.51 14.83 12.68
C PRO A 211 -17.41 15.52 11.32
N TRP A 212 -17.53 14.76 10.23
CA TRP A 212 -17.33 15.27 8.87
C TRP A 212 -18.13 16.55 8.56
N LEU A 213 -19.38 16.64 9.04
CA LEU A 213 -20.22 17.81 8.86
C LEU A 213 -19.66 19.10 9.49
N ASN A 214 -18.84 18.97 10.53
CA ASN A 214 -18.22 20.06 11.27
C ASN A 214 -16.77 20.35 10.80
N ARG A 215 -16.25 19.59 9.83
CA ARG A 215 -14.94 19.86 9.24
C ARG A 215 -15.00 21.08 8.33
N GLU A 216 -13.85 21.73 8.17
CA GLU A 216 -13.70 22.90 7.30
C GLU A 216 -14.12 22.54 5.85
N PRO A 217 -14.95 23.36 5.19
CA PRO A 217 -15.59 23.01 3.91
C PRO A 217 -14.68 23.22 2.69
N TYR A 218 -13.36 23.13 2.87
CA TYR A 218 -12.36 23.40 1.85
C TYR A 218 -11.52 22.16 1.52
N ALA A 219 -10.89 22.17 0.34
CA ALA A 219 -9.82 21.25 0.02
C ALA A 219 -8.56 21.61 0.79
N TYR A 220 -7.89 20.59 1.33
CA TYR A 220 -6.67 20.76 2.10
C TYR A 220 -5.54 19.90 1.57
N TRP A 221 -4.36 20.51 1.45
CA TRP A 221 -3.11 19.83 1.19
C TRP A 221 -1.99 20.42 2.04
N LYS A 222 -1.13 19.57 2.58
CA LYS A 222 0.13 19.98 3.20
C LYS A 222 1.22 19.03 2.75
N GLY A 223 2.26 19.55 2.13
CA GLY A 223 3.34 18.75 1.58
C GLY A 223 4.48 19.61 1.05
N ASN A 224 5.60 18.98 0.67
CA ASN A 224 6.74 19.70 0.12
C ASN A 224 6.46 20.03 -1.36
N PRO A 225 6.33 21.32 -1.75
CA PRO A 225 6.03 21.68 -3.13
C PRO A 225 7.24 21.56 -4.07
N VAL A 226 8.47 21.73 -3.57
CA VAL A 226 9.67 21.85 -4.43
C VAL A 226 10.24 20.50 -4.90
N VAL A 227 9.52 19.40 -4.68
CA VAL A 227 9.95 18.05 -5.12
C VAL A 227 9.43 17.68 -6.51
N ALA A 228 8.49 18.46 -7.05
CA ALA A 228 7.90 18.25 -8.36
C ALA A 228 7.18 19.48 -8.88
N GLU A 229 7.31 19.76 -10.18
CA GLU A 229 6.66 20.89 -10.85
C GLU A 229 5.13 20.88 -10.68
N THR A 230 4.50 19.70 -10.70
CA THR A 230 3.04 19.56 -10.51
C THR A 230 2.57 20.05 -9.14
N ARG A 231 3.42 19.94 -8.10
CA ARG A 231 3.12 20.45 -6.75
C ARG A 231 3.36 21.95 -6.64
N GLU A 232 4.41 22.47 -7.28
CA GLU A 232 4.60 23.91 -7.39
C GLU A 232 3.42 24.57 -8.10
N ASP A 233 2.92 23.95 -9.16
CA ASP A 233 1.74 24.39 -9.88
C ASP A 233 0.47 24.32 -9.01
N LEU A 234 0.28 23.23 -8.24
CA LEU A 234 -0.84 23.12 -7.29
C LEU A 234 -0.89 24.30 -6.32
N MET A 235 0.25 24.82 -5.86
CA MET A 235 0.29 25.96 -4.93
C MET A 235 -0.38 27.22 -5.48
N LYS A 236 -0.50 27.37 -6.81
CA LYS A 236 -1.23 28.48 -7.45
C LYS A 236 -2.75 28.41 -7.20
N CYS A 237 -3.26 27.25 -6.82
CA CYS A 237 -4.67 27.08 -6.48
C CYS A 237 -5.00 27.58 -5.06
N ASN A 238 -4.01 28.00 -4.27
CA ASN A 238 -4.27 28.52 -2.92
C ASN A 238 -5.07 29.82 -2.98
N VAL A 239 -5.76 30.15 -1.90
CA VAL A 239 -6.52 31.40 -1.80
C VAL A 239 -5.61 32.62 -1.95
N SER A 240 -6.10 33.61 -2.71
CA SER A 240 -5.47 34.93 -2.91
C SER A 240 -6.52 36.04 -2.74
N GLU A 241 -6.10 37.31 -2.74
CA GLU A 241 -7.02 38.46 -2.63
C GLU A 241 -8.09 38.48 -3.74
N ASN A 242 -7.74 38.01 -4.94
CA ASN A 242 -8.60 38.12 -6.12
C ASN A 242 -9.28 36.80 -6.51
N GLN A 243 -8.89 35.67 -5.91
CA GLN A 243 -9.35 34.34 -6.33
C GLN A 243 -9.31 33.34 -5.18
N ASP A 244 -10.44 32.65 -4.94
CA ASP A 244 -10.53 31.49 -4.04
C ASP A 244 -10.99 30.26 -4.84
N TRP A 245 -10.11 29.27 -4.97
CA TRP A 245 -10.41 27.97 -5.58
C TRP A 245 -10.97 26.96 -4.57
N ASN A 246 -11.37 27.40 -3.38
CA ASN A 246 -11.74 26.58 -2.23
C ASN A 246 -10.63 25.63 -1.75
N ALA A 247 -9.36 25.98 -1.99
CA ALA A 247 -8.21 25.20 -1.55
C ALA A 247 -7.42 25.93 -0.46
N ARG A 248 -6.90 25.16 0.50
CA ARG A 248 -6.04 25.60 1.60
C ARG A 248 -4.77 24.75 1.55
N LEU A 249 -3.73 25.33 0.96
CA LEU A 249 -2.50 24.64 0.62
C LEU A 249 -1.33 25.16 1.46
N TYR A 250 -0.55 24.25 2.03
CA TYR A 250 0.52 24.58 2.96
C TYR A 250 1.83 23.87 2.59
N ALA A 251 2.91 24.64 2.49
CA ALA A 251 4.24 24.07 2.28
C ALA A 251 4.73 23.36 3.54
N GLN A 252 5.19 22.12 3.39
CA GLN A 252 5.82 21.32 4.43
C GLN A 252 7.34 21.41 4.32
N ASP A 253 7.98 22.01 5.31
CA ASP A 253 9.44 22.09 5.43
C ASP A 253 9.93 21.03 6.42
N TRP A 254 10.47 19.92 5.91
CA TRP A 254 10.96 18.81 6.74
C TRP A 254 12.19 19.18 7.57
N GLY A 255 13.01 20.13 7.12
CA GLY A 255 14.16 20.62 7.88
C GLY A 255 13.69 21.36 9.14
N ARG A 256 12.69 22.23 8.99
CA ARG A 256 12.06 22.93 10.12
C ARG A 256 11.31 21.98 11.05
N GLU A 257 10.55 21.03 10.51
CA GLU A 257 9.82 20.06 11.35
C GLU A 257 10.74 19.20 12.18
N SER A 258 11.86 18.73 11.61
CA SER A 258 12.86 17.95 12.33
C SER A 258 13.41 18.73 13.54
N GLN A 259 13.72 20.01 13.36
CA GLN A 259 14.17 20.89 14.44
C GLN A 259 13.10 21.15 15.52
N GLN A 260 11.82 21.08 15.15
CA GLN A 260 10.68 21.34 16.04
C GLN A 260 10.05 20.08 16.63
N GLY A 261 10.60 18.90 16.32
CA GLY A 261 10.10 17.61 16.79
C GLY A 261 8.78 17.19 16.14
N PHE A 262 8.57 17.54 14.86
CA PHE A 262 7.43 17.13 14.03
C PHE A 262 6.04 17.52 14.57
N LYS A 263 5.97 18.50 15.48
CA LYS A 263 4.73 18.90 16.18
C LYS A 263 3.58 19.32 15.26
N GLN A 264 3.90 19.74 14.03
CA GLN A 264 2.91 20.21 13.06
C GLN A 264 2.71 19.22 11.90
N SER A 265 3.34 18.04 11.96
CA SER A 265 3.30 17.01 10.91
C SER A 265 2.61 15.72 11.35
N ASP A 266 2.00 15.69 12.53
CA ASP A 266 1.22 14.54 13.00
C ASP A 266 0.03 14.29 12.06
N LEU A 267 0.05 13.17 11.32
CA LEU A 267 -0.95 12.87 10.30
C LEU A 267 -2.35 12.69 10.89
N ALA A 268 -2.46 12.05 12.07
CA ALA A 268 -3.73 11.80 12.74
C ALA A 268 -4.43 13.08 13.22
N SER A 269 -3.71 14.20 13.31
CA SER A 269 -4.29 15.51 13.63
C SER A 269 -4.77 16.30 12.39
N GLN A 270 -4.48 15.83 11.17
CA GLN A 270 -4.71 16.60 9.93
C GLN A 270 -6.04 16.27 9.22
N CYS A 271 -6.88 15.41 9.79
CA CYS A 271 -8.20 15.06 9.25
C CYS A 271 -9.28 16.10 9.65
N THR A 272 -9.00 17.39 9.40
CA THR A 272 -9.80 18.54 9.87
C THR A 272 -10.66 19.19 8.79
N HIS A 273 -10.44 18.82 7.53
CA HIS A 273 -11.12 19.38 6.36
C HIS A 273 -12.00 18.33 5.68
N ARG A 274 -13.10 18.74 5.05
CA ARG A 274 -14.01 17.83 4.34
C ARG A 274 -13.34 17.12 3.17
N TYR A 275 -12.40 17.80 2.51
CA TYR A 275 -11.72 17.29 1.32
C TYR A 275 -10.20 17.29 1.51
N LYS A 276 -9.55 16.18 1.18
CA LYS A 276 -8.09 16.03 1.24
C LYS A 276 -7.57 15.81 -0.16
N LEU A 277 -6.55 16.58 -0.55
CA LEU A 277 -5.95 16.47 -1.88
C LEU A 277 -4.82 15.45 -1.85
N TYR A 278 -4.79 14.58 -2.85
CA TYR A 278 -3.63 13.78 -3.21
C TYR A 278 -3.04 14.29 -4.53
N ILE A 279 -1.72 14.42 -4.56
CA ILE A 279 -0.94 14.75 -5.74
C ILE A 279 0.43 14.08 -5.64
N GLU A 280 0.90 13.57 -6.76
CA GLU A 280 2.20 12.93 -6.89
C GLU A 280 3.35 13.88 -6.57
N GLY A 281 4.48 13.30 -6.18
CA GLY A 281 5.73 14.02 -5.92
C GLY A 281 6.67 13.83 -7.09
N SER A 282 7.92 13.49 -6.79
CA SER A 282 8.89 13.10 -7.83
C SER A 282 8.38 11.90 -8.66
N ALA A 283 7.70 10.95 -8.02
CA ALA A 283 6.88 9.91 -8.65
C ALA A 283 5.62 9.67 -7.78
N TRP A 284 5.23 8.41 -7.53
CA TRP A 284 4.18 8.09 -6.56
C TRP A 284 4.47 8.74 -5.19
N SER A 285 3.42 9.12 -4.45
CA SER A 285 3.60 9.68 -3.11
C SER A 285 3.05 8.76 -2.03
N VAL A 286 3.94 8.42 -1.09
CA VAL A 286 3.63 7.65 0.15
C VAL A 286 2.42 8.21 0.94
N SER A 287 2.08 9.48 0.73
CA SER A 287 0.98 10.17 1.41
C SER A 287 -0.42 9.66 1.06
N GLU A 288 -0.60 8.93 -0.05
CA GLU A 288 -1.90 8.49 -0.55
C GLU A 288 -2.71 7.72 0.50
N LYS A 289 -2.12 6.66 1.06
CA LYS A 289 -2.77 5.84 2.10
C LYS A 289 -3.16 6.62 3.35
N TYR A 290 -2.37 7.64 3.74
CA TYR A 290 -2.67 8.49 4.89
C TYR A 290 -3.83 9.44 4.60
N ILE A 291 -3.91 9.95 3.37
CA ILE A 291 -4.99 10.82 2.91
C ILE A 291 -6.31 10.05 2.84
N LEU A 292 -6.30 8.86 2.23
CA LEU A 292 -7.48 8.00 2.12
C LEU A 292 -8.01 7.55 3.49
N ALA A 293 -7.15 7.43 4.50
CA ALA A 293 -7.53 7.07 5.86
C ALA A 293 -8.28 8.16 6.65
N CYS A 294 -8.42 9.39 6.15
CA CYS A 294 -8.93 10.52 6.94
C CYS A 294 -10.47 10.60 7.06
N ASP A 295 -11.25 9.69 6.47
CA ASP A 295 -12.73 9.83 6.27
C ASP A 295 -13.14 11.10 5.50
N SER A 296 -12.17 11.91 5.06
CA SER A 296 -12.39 13.06 4.17
C SER A 296 -12.59 12.54 2.76
N THR A 297 -13.36 13.27 1.96
CA THR A 297 -13.44 12.97 0.52
C THR A 297 -12.08 13.24 -0.11
N THR A 298 -11.40 12.19 -0.58
CA THR A 298 -10.12 12.34 -1.27
C THR A 298 -10.34 12.91 -2.66
N LEU A 299 -9.71 14.04 -2.94
CA LEU A 299 -9.61 14.66 -4.26
C LEU A 299 -8.27 14.22 -4.85
N LEU A 300 -8.30 13.33 -5.83
CA LEU A 300 -7.12 12.64 -6.35
C LEU A 300 -6.76 13.25 -7.71
N VAL A 301 -5.68 14.04 -7.75
CA VAL A 301 -5.12 14.58 -9.00
C VAL A 301 -4.63 13.41 -9.84
N LYS A 302 -5.08 13.34 -11.10
CA LYS A 302 -4.85 12.22 -12.02
C LYS A 302 -3.42 11.65 -11.85
N PRO A 303 -3.29 10.41 -11.33
CA PRO A 303 -1.98 9.83 -11.04
C PRO A 303 -1.36 9.29 -12.32
N HIS A 304 -0.04 9.33 -12.40
CA HIS A 304 0.75 8.67 -13.45
C HIS A 304 1.32 7.34 -12.97
N TYR A 305 1.42 7.16 -11.66
CA TYR A 305 1.99 5.98 -11.04
C TYR A 305 0.93 5.23 -10.24
N TYR A 306 1.13 3.91 -10.13
CA TYR A 306 0.41 3.06 -9.19
C TYR A 306 1.37 2.41 -8.21
N ASP A 307 0.89 2.16 -6.98
CA ASP A 307 1.53 1.25 -6.06
C ASP A 307 0.76 -0.09 -6.03
N PHE A 308 1.08 -0.95 -5.06
CA PHE A 308 0.54 -2.30 -5.01
C PHE A 308 -0.96 -2.38 -4.71
N PHE A 309 -1.57 -1.33 -4.14
CA PHE A 309 -3.00 -1.32 -3.79
C PHE A 309 -3.82 -0.31 -4.60
N THR A 310 -3.20 0.76 -5.14
CA THR A 310 -3.96 1.88 -5.73
C THR A 310 -4.76 1.49 -6.97
N ARG A 311 -4.38 0.43 -7.69
CA ARG A 311 -5.19 -0.16 -8.77
C ARG A 311 -6.51 -0.80 -8.28
N GLY A 312 -6.70 -0.95 -6.98
CA GLY A 312 -7.99 -1.28 -6.34
C GLY A 312 -8.93 -0.09 -6.13
N LEU A 313 -8.43 1.15 -6.25
CA LEU A 313 -9.25 2.35 -6.06
C LEU A 313 -10.18 2.59 -7.25
N VAL A 314 -11.36 3.14 -6.98
CA VAL A 314 -12.44 3.31 -7.97
C VAL A 314 -12.93 4.77 -7.91
N PRO A 315 -12.88 5.54 -9.01
CA PRO A 315 -13.38 6.90 -9.06
C PRO A 315 -14.86 6.97 -8.67
N LEU A 316 -15.28 8.05 -8.00
CA LEU A 316 -16.64 8.28 -7.47
C LEU A 316 -17.13 7.26 -6.43
N HIS A 317 -16.30 6.29 -6.05
CA HIS A 317 -16.52 5.39 -4.93
C HIS A 317 -15.49 5.62 -3.83
N HIS A 318 -14.19 5.49 -4.13
CA HIS A 318 -13.09 5.68 -3.18
C HIS A 318 -12.51 7.11 -3.21
N TYR A 319 -12.64 7.82 -4.33
CA TYR A 319 -12.11 9.17 -4.46
C TYR A 319 -12.86 9.98 -5.52
N TRP A 320 -12.65 11.30 -5.52
CA TRP A 320 -13.09 12.20 -6.58
C TRP A 320 -11.91 12.53 -7.51
N PRO A 321 -12.01 12.26 -8.83
CA PRO A 321 -10.91 12.55 -9.76
C PRO A 321 -10.75 14.05 -10.01
N ILE A 322 -9.51 14.53 -10.05
CA ILE A 322 -9.14 15.91 -10.35
C ILE A 322 -8.24 15.92 -11.59
N LYS A 323 -8.54 16.81 -12.53
CA LYS A 323 -7.73 17.01 -13.74
C LYS A 323 -6.35 17.54 -13.37
N GLU A 324 -5.31 16.99 -13.99
CA GLU A 324 -3.95 17.48 -13.77
C GLU A 324 -3.72 18.82 -14.47
N ASP A 325 -4.13 18.95 -15.73
CA ASP A 325 -3.94 20.13 -16.59
C ASP A 325 -4.82 21.33 -16.20
N ASP A 326 -5.91 21.11 -15.45
CA ASP A 326 -6.85 22.15 -15.02
C ASP A 326 -7.20 22.06 -13.51
N LYS A 327 -6.21 21.68 -12.70
CA LYS A 327 -6.39 21.30 -11.29
C LYS A 327 -7.12 22.34 -10.45
N CYS A 328 -6.86 23.64 -10.57
CA CYS A 328 -7.52 24.64 -9.71
C CYS A 328 -9.03 24.75 -9.94
N ARG A 329 -9.47 24.74 -11.21
CA ARG A 329 -10.89 24.75 -11.57
C ARG A 329 -11.56 23.44 -11.18
N SER A 330 -10.91 22.32 -11.43
CA SER A 330 -11.42 21.00 -11.08
C SER A 330 -11.57 20.82 -9.54
N ILE A 331 -10.61 21.32 -8.75
CA ILE A 331 -10.70 21.37 -7.27
C ILE A 331 -11.89 22.22 -6.83
N LYS A 332 -12.03 23.43 -7.37
CA LYS A 332 -13.12 24.33 -7.01
C LYS A 332 -14.48 23.68 -7.28
N PHE A 333 -14.65 23.09 -8.46
CA PHE A 333 -15.86 22.38 -8.83
C PHE A 333 -16.14 21.21 -7.87
N ALA A 334 -15.14 20.38 -7.58
CA ALA A 334 -15.28 19.23 -6.68
C ALA A 334 -15.75 19.66 -5.27
N VAL A 335 -15.16 20.73 -4.73
CA VAL A 335 -15.52 21.26 -3.40
C VAL A 335 -16.93 21.86 -3.39
N ASP A 336 -17.29 22.67 -4.39
CA ASP A 336 -18.63 23.27 -4.49
C ASP A 336 -19.71 22.18 -4.66
N TRP A 337 -19.44 21.18 -5.51
CA TRP A 337 -20.30 20.02 -5.69
C TRP A 337 -20.44 19.23 -4.40
N GLY A 338 -19.33 18.90 -3.72
CA GLY A 338 -19.36 18.11 -2.50
C GLY A 338 -20.10 18.81 -1.35
N ASN A 339 -19.95 20.14 -1.25
CA ASN A 339 -20.61 20.94 -0.21
C ASN A 339 -22.12 21.04 -0.46
N SER A 340 -22.55 20.93 -1.71
CA SER A 340 -23.96 20.85 -2.11
C SER A 340 -24.51 19.42 -2.04
N ASN A 341 -23.65 18.40 -2.12
CA ASN A 341 -23.98 16.96 -2.15
C ASN A 341 -23.36 16.21 -0.97
N LYS A 342 -23.49 16.77 0.24
CA LYS A 342 -22.77 16.30 1.45
C LYS A 342 -22.87 14.81 1.71
N GLN A 343 -24.06 14.22 1.56
CA GLN A 343 -24.26 12.78 1.79
C GLN A 343 -23.40 11.93 0.87
N ARG A 344 -23.30 12.31 -0.41
CA ARG A 344 -22.50 11.57 -1.38
C ARG A 344 -21.00 11.80 -1.14
N ALA A 345 -20.58 13.02 -0.79
CA ALA A 345 -19.21 13.31 -0.42
C ALA A 345 -18.75 12.49 0.80
N ILE A 346 -19.59 12.41 1.85
CA ILE A 346 -19.35 11.56 3.02
C ILE A 346 -19.19 10.09 2.63
N GLN A 347 -20.07 9.56 1.76
CA GLN A 347 -19.99 8.18 1.31
C GLN A 347 -18.67 7.87 0.61
N ILE A 348 -18.17 8.79 -0.24
CA ILE A 348 -16.89 8.61 -0.93
C ILE A 348 -15.73 8.55 0.08
N GLY A 349 -15.66 9.53 0.99
CA GLY A 349 -14.60 9.57 2.00
C GLY A 349 -14.63 8.36 2.95
N LYS A 350 -15.83 7.92 3.34
CA LYS A 350 -16.03 6.73 4.15
C LYS A 350 -15.61 5.45 3.43
N ALA A 351 -15.99 5.27 2.16
CA ALA A 351 -15.59 4.10 1.39
C ALA A 351 -14.06 4.02 1.22
N ALA A 352 -13.40 5.16 1.02
CA ALA A 352 -11.94 5.24 0.99
C ALA A 352 -11.32 4.76 2.31
N ASN A 353 -11.81 5.27 3.44
CA ASN A 353 -11.29 4.89 4.75
C ASN A 353 -11.61 3.42 5.08
N ASP A 354 -12.81 2.92 4.76
CA ASP A 354 -13.18 1.52 4.97
C ASP A 354 -12.23 0.59 4.17
N PHE A 355 -11.93 0.91 2.90
CA PHE A 355 -10.90 0.20 2.11
C PHE A 355 -9.54 0.20 2.82
N ILE A 356 -9.08 1.35 3.30
CA ILE A 356 -7.77 1.45 3.98
C ILE A 356 -7.75 0.68 5.32
N GLN A 357 -8.82 0.75 6.11
CA GLN A 357 -8.89 0.14 7.45
C GLN A 357 -9.10 -1.38 7.37
N GLU A 358 -9.80 -1.86 6.36
CA GLU A 358 -10.21 -3.27 6.26
C GLU A 358 -9.34 -4.07 5.30
N GLU A 359 -8.97 -3.47 4.16
CA GLU A 359 -8.23 -4.14 3.07
C GLU A 359 -6.74 -3.82 3.06
N LEU A 360 -6.29 -2.68 3.59
CA LEU A 360 -4.87 -2.29 3.65
C LEU A 360 -4.22 -2.46 5.04
N LYS A 361 -4.81 -3.25 5.94
CA LYS A 361 -4.19 -3.59 7.25
C LYS A 361 -2.94 -4.45 7.09
N MET A 362 -2.05 -4.46 8.09
CA MET A 362 -0.77 -5.18 8.01
C MET A 362 -0.90 -6.69 7.71
N ASP A 363 -2.01 -7.33 8.10
CA ASP A 363 -2.27 -8.72 7.73
C ASP A 363 -2.29 -8.89 6.20
N TYR A 364 -2.98 -8.01 5.47
CA TYR A 364 -3.03 -8.06 4.01
C TYR A 364 -1.78 -7.49 3.35
N VAL A 365 -1.04 -6.59 4.00
CA VAL A 365 0.29 -6.19 3.50
C VAL A 365 1.24 -7.39 3.48
N TYR A 366 1.30 -8.17 4.57
CA TYR A 366 2.12 -9.38 4.60
C TYR A 366 1.60 -10.47 3.66
N ASP A 367 0.28 -10.64 3.52
CA ASP A 367 -0.27 -11.61 2.58
C ASP A 367 0.03 -11.23 1.13
N TYR A 368 0.00 -9.94 0.78
CA TYR A 368 0.38 -9.47 -0.55
C TYR A 368 1.84 -9.79 -0.84
N MET A 369 2.75 -9.46 0.09
CA MET A 369 4.17 -9.81 -0.04
C MET A 369 4.37 -11.32 -0.16
N PHE A 370 3.64 -12.12 0.64
CA PHE A 370 3.70 -13.57 0.59
C PHE A 370 3.32 -14.10 -0.80
N HIS A 371 2.18 -13.67 -1.35
CA HIS A 371 1.70 -14.12 -2.65
C HIS A 371 2.58 -13.65 -3.78
N LEU A 372 3.00 -12.38 -3.77
CA LEU A 372 3.89 -11.83 -4.79
C LEU A 372 5.21 -12.62 -4.86
N LEU A 373 5.86 -12.85 -3.71
CA LEU A 373 7.12 -13.60 -3.67
C LEU A 373 6.93 -15.09 -4.01
N ASN A 374 5.78 -15.69 -3.65
CA ASN A 374 5.48 -17.07 -4.02
C ASN A 374 5.26 -17.23 -5.53
N GLU A 375 4.47 -16.38 -6.15
CA GLU A 375 4.25 -16.43 -7.60
C GLU A 375 5.52 -16.08 -8.36
N TYR A 376 6.28 -15.08 -7.91
CA TYR A 376 7.56 -14.70 -8.49
C TYR A 376 8.56 -15.88 -8.48
N ALA A 377 8.70 -16.58 -7.36
CA ALA A 377 9.64 -17.69 -7.24
C ALA A 377 9.30 -18.89 -8.15
N LYS A 378 8.02 -19.11 -8.48
CA LYS A 378 7.60 -20.17 -9.43
C LYS A 378 8.11 -19.93 -10.85
N LEU A 379 8.49 -18.70 -11.17
CA LEU A 379 8.92 -18.33 -12.52
C LEU A 379 10.39 -18.67 -12.77
N PHE A 380 11.19 -18.99 -11.74
CA PHE A 380 12.60 -19.29 -11.96
C PHE A 380 12.83 -20.56 -12.77
N THR A 381 13.70 -20.45 -13.78
CA THR A 381 14.19 -21.58 -14.58
C THR A 381 15.54 -22.12 -14.08
N TYR A 382 15.98 -21.65 -12.91
CA TYR A 382 17.23 -22.00 -12.24
C TYR A 382 17.02 -22.09 -10.73
N LYS A 383 18.04 -22.57 -10.01
CA LYS A 383 18.01 -22.61 -8.54
C LYS A 383 18.72 -21.35 -8.00
N PRO A 384 18.06 -20.54 -7.17
CA PRO A 384 18.70 -19.41 -6.50
C PRO A 384 19.94 -19.85 -5.71
N SER A 385 20.93 -18.98 -5.64
CA SER A 385 22.20 -19.28 -4.95
C SER A 385 22.76 -18.04 -4.26
N ILE A 386 23.54 -18.26 -3.20
CA ILE A 386 24.17 -17.18 -2.43
C ILE A 386 25.40 -16.70 -3.21
N SER A 387 25.50 -15.39 -3.46
CA SER A 387 26.72 -14.79 -4.02
C SER A 387 27.83 -14.73 -2.97
N GLY A 388 29.09 -14.73 -3.38
CA GLY A 388 30.23 -14.70 -2.46
C GLY A 388 30.31 -13.44 -1.57
N ASN A 389 29.60 -12.36 -1.96
CA ASN A 389 29.57 -11.10 -1.24
C ASN A 389 28.35 -10.96 -0.30
N ALA A 390 27.41 -11.92 -0.34
CA ALA A 390 26.20 -11.82 0.44
C ALA A 390 26.46 -12.10 1.93
N THR A 391 25.84 -11.31 2.80
CA THR A 391 25.88 -11.50 4.26
C THR A 391 24.54 -12.01 4.76
N GLU A 392 24.53 -12.88 5.78
CA GLU A 392 23.28 -13.35 6.37
C GLU A 392 22.57 -12.19 7.09
N LEU A 393 21.27 -12.05 6.82
CA LEU A 393 20.42 -11.02 7.38
C LEU A 393 19.35 -11.67 8.29
N CYS A 394 19.20 -11.16 9.51
CA CYS A 394 18.17 -11.57 10.45
C CYS A 394 17.61 -10.40 11.26
N VAL A 395 16.55 -10.66 12.01
CA VAL A 395 15.87 -9.62 12.81
C VAL A 395 16.85 -9.03 13.83
N GLU A 396 17.63 -9.89 14.49
CA GLU A 396 18.67 -9.50 15.44
C GLU A 396 19.75 -8.62 14.80
N SER A 397 20.21 -8.96 13.58
CA SER A 397 21.25 -8.20 12.90
C SER A 397 20.83 -6.77 12.55
N MET A 398 19.53 -6.50 12.49
CA MET A 398 19.00 -5.16 12.22
C MET A 398 18.64 -4.40 13.51
N VAL A 399 17.98 -5.03 14.48
CA VAL A 399 17.38 -4.32 15.62
C VAL A 399 18.30 -4.18 16.84
N CYS A 400 19.27 -5.09 17.00
CA CYS A 400 20.07 -5.13 18.24
C CYS A 400 20.99 -3.91 18.37
N GLU A 401 21.59 -3.49 17.25
CA GLU A 401 22.45 -2.29 17.17
C GLU A 401 21.67 -1.02 16.75
N ALA A 402 20.38 -1.14 16.43
CA ALA A 402 19.56 0.02 16.11
C ALA A 402 19.35 0.92 17.34
N GLU A 403 19.25 2.23 17.08
CA GLU A 403 19.01 3.27 18.06
C GLU A 403 17.89 4.24 17.62
N GLY A 404 17.43 5.07 18.55
CA GLY A 404 16.45 6.14 18.29
C GLY A 404 15.15 5.65 17.65
N LEU A 405 14.61 6.46 16.73
CA LEU A 405 13.36 6.16 16.03
C LEU A 405 13.44 4.89 15.18
N LYS A 406 14.62 4.55 14.63
CA LYS A 406 14.80 3.32 13.87
C LYS A 406 14.50 2.09 14.74
N LYS A 407 15.10 2.03 15.93
CA LYS A 407 14.85 0.96 16.90
C LYS A 407 13.40 0.95 17.36
N ALA A 408 12.85 2.12 17.70
CA ALA A 408 11.47 2.23 18.16
C ALA A 408 10.49 1.66 17.13
N PHE A 409 10.59 2.08 15.87
CA PHE A 409 9.70 1.63 14.80
C PHE A 409 9.91 0.15 14.45
N MET A 410 11.15 -0.36 14.48
CA MET A 410 11.40 -1.80 14.37
C MET A 410 10.69 -2.57 15.48
N MET A 411 10.82 -2.15 16.74
CA MET A 411 10.19 -2.83 17.88
C MET A 411 8.66 -2.74 17.85
N GLU A 412 8.09 -1.60 17.43
CA GLU A 412 6.65 -1.41 17.27
C GLU A 412 6.06 -2.25 16.13
N SER A 413 6.85 -2.50 15.08
CA SER A 413 6.44 -3.30 13.91
C SER A 413 6.91 -4.76 13.95
N LEU A 414 7.55 -5.19 15.04
CA LEU A 414 8.09 -6.53 15.20
C LEU A 414 6.97 -7.57 15.20
N VAL A 415 7.04 -8.51 14.27
CA VAL A 415 6.20 -9.71 14.27
C VAL A 415 6.63 -10.59 15.43
N LYS A 416 5.73 -10.72 16.42
CA LYS A 416 6.03 -11.43 17.66
C LYS A 416 6.21 -12.94 17.47
N GLY A 417 5.60 -13.53 16.45
CA GLY A 417 5.73 -14.95 16.15
C GLY A 417 4.95 -15.33 14.90
N PRO A 418 4.91 -16.63 14.57
CA PRO A 418 4.18 -17.13 13.40
C PRO A 418 2.70 -16.73 13.45
N ALA A 419 2.11 -16.51 12.27
CA ALA A 419 0.67 -16.28 12.17
C ALA A 419 -0.11 -17.53 12.58
N ASN A 420 -1.24 -17.33 13.26
CA ASN A 420 -2.15 -18.42 13.66
C ASN A 420 -3.02 -18.93 12.49
N THR A 421 -3.03 -18.22 11.37
CA THR A 421 -3.80 -18.53 10.17
C THR A 421 -2.87 -18.60 8.97
N ASN A 422 -3.29 -19.34 7.95
CA ASN A 422 -2.65 -19.26 6.64
C ASN A 422 -2.90 -17.88 6.02
N PRO A 423 -2.04 -17.44 5.06
CA PRO A 423 -2.34 -16.29 4.23
C PRO A 423 -3.73 -16.41 3.60
N CYS A 424 -4.36 -15.27 3.34
CA CYS A 424 -5.62 -15.20 2.60
C CYS A 424 -5.53 -15.95 1.25
N THR A 425 -6.67 -16.38 0.71
CA THR A 425 -6.68 -17.03 -0.62
C THR A 425 -6.67 -15.96 -1.71
N MET A 426 -5.59 -15.93 -2.51
CA MET A 426 -5.45 -14.99 -3.62
C MET A 426 -6.52 -15.25 -4.69
N PRO A 427 -7.24 -14.22 -5.17
CA PRO A 427 -8.18 -14.38 -6.26
C PRO A 427 -7.50 -14.83 -7.56
N ALA A 428 -8.28 -15.46 -8.44
CA ALA A 428 -7.84 -15.81 -9.78
C ALA A 428 -7.46 -14.53 -10.59
N PRO A 429 -6.56 -14.64 -11.59
CA PRO A 429 -6.26 -13.55 -12.50
C PRO A 429 -7.54 -12.99 -13.16
N PHE A 430 -7.47 -11.77 -13.67
CA PHE A 430 -8.57 -11.24 -14.44
C PHE A 430 -8.73 -12.00 -15.75
N GLU A 431 -9.96 -12.41 -16.07
CA GLU A 431 -10.29 -12.74 -17.45
C GLU A 431 -10.16 -11.46 -18.30
N PRO A 432 -9.55 -11.50 -19.51
CA PRO A 432 -9.30 -10.28 -20.30
C PRO A 432 -10.53 -9.38 -20.50
N PRO A 433 -11.76 -9.91 -20.77
CA PRO A 433 -12.96 -9.08 -20.86
C PRO A 433 -13.34 -8.41 -19.53
N SER A 434 -13.10 -9.08 -18.40
CA SER A 434 -13.40 -8.54 -17.06
C SER A 434 -12.43 -7.42 -16.69
N LEU A 435 -11.14 -7.57 -17.00
CA LEU A 435 -10.15 -6.51 -16.82
C LEU A 435 -10.51 -5.28 -17.65
N TYR A 436 -10.81 -5.49 -18.94
CA TYR A 436 -11.22 -4.41 -19.83
C TYR A 436 -12.47 -3.68 -19.32
N ALA A 437 -13.49 -4.42 -18.88
CA ALA A 437 -14.72 -3.83 -18.34
C ALA A 437 -14.47 -3.02 -17.06
N GLU A 438 -13.58 -3.48 -16.18
CA GLU A 438 -13.21 -2.75 -14.96
C GLU A 438 -12.47 -1.45 -15.29
N LEU A 439 -11.48 -1.50 -16.19
CA LEU A 439 -10.76 -0.32 -16.67
C LEU A 439 -11.71 0.68 -17.35
N GLN A 440 -12.60 0.20 -18.22
CA GLN A 440 -13.58 1.02 -18.91
C GLN A 440 -14.57 1.68 -17.93
N ARG A 441 -14.97 0.99 -16.86
CA ARG A 441 -15.86 1.54 -15.82
C ARG A 441 -15.20 2.70 -15.07
N LYS A 442 -13.91 2.55 -14.72
CA LYS A 442 -13.14 3.63 -14.08
C LYS A 442 -13.04 4.85 -14.99
N GLU A 443 -12.66 4.63 -16.25
CA GLU A 443 -12.56 5.69 -17.25
C GLU A 443 -13.90 6.40 -17.48
N SER A 444 -15.00 5.64 -17.60
CA SER A 444 -16.36 6.20 -17.77
C SER A 444 -16.77 7.08 -16.57
N SER A 445 -16.35 6.71 -15.36
CA SER A 445 -16.63 7.49 -14.14
C SER A 445 -15.87 8.81 -14.13
N ILE A 446 -14.64 8.84 -14.65
CA ILE A 446 -13.85 10.07 -14.81
C ILE A 446 -14.48 10.97 -15.86
N GLN A 447 -14.84 10.42 -17.03
CA GLN A 447 -15.51 11.16 -18.11
C GLN A 447 -16.85 11.77 -17.68
N GLN A 448 -17.58 11.09 -16.77
CA GLN A 448 -18.79 11.64 -16.17
C GLN A 448 -18.51 12.90 -15.35
N VAL A 449 -17.45 12.90 -14.52
CA VAL A 449 -17.03 14.08 -13.76
C VAL A 449 -16.63 15.22 -14.70
N ASP A 450 -15.89 14.91 -15.76
CA ASP A 450 -15.48 15.90 -16.76
C ASP A 450 -16.68 16.60 -17.41
N SER A 451 -17.74 15.83 -17.70
CA SER A 451 -19.00 16.39 -18.22
C SER A 451 -19.69 17.30 -17.20
N TRP A 452 -19.75 16.91 -15.92
CA TRP A 452 -20.35 17.75 -14.88
C TRP A 452 -19.56 19.04 -14.66
N GLU A 453 -18.23 18.94 -14.65
CA GLU A 453 -17.34 20.09 -14.50
C GLU A 453 -17.51 21.09 -15.64
N ARG A 454 -17.59 20.60 -16.89
CA ARG A 454 -17.84 21.44 -18.06
C ARG A 454 -19.16 22.20 -17.94
N SER A 455 -20.25 21.52 -17.61
CA SER A 455 -21.56 22.15 -17.43
C SER A 455 -21.58 23.16 -16.27
N TYR A 456 -20.84 22.89 -15.19
CA TYR A 456 -20.70 23.84 -14.08
C TYR A 456 -20.06 25.17 -14.54
N TRP A 457 -18.97 25.11 -15.31
CA TRP A 457 -18.27 26.32 -15.78
C TRP A 457 -18.99 27.06 -16.90
N GLU A 458 -19.67 26.34 -17.80
CA GLU A 458 -20.54 26.94 -18.82
C GLU A 458 -21.66 27.77 -18.17
N ASN A 459 -22.31 27.23 -17.14
CA ASN A 459 -23.36 27.94 -16.42
C ASN A 459 -22.86 29.18 -15.67
N GLN A 460 -21.62 29.18 -15.16
CA GLN A 460 -21.06 30.37 -14.51
C GLN A 460 -20.71 31.47 -15.50
N THR A 461 -20.28 31.11 -16.72
CA THR A 461 -19.96 32.08 -17.77
C THR A 461 -21.21 32.76 -18.33
N ILE A 462 -22.36 32.07 -18.30
CA ILE A 462 -23.66 32.65 -18.68
C ILE A 462 -24.22 33.58 -17.58
N ALA A 463 -23.87 33.32 -16.32
CA ALA A 463 -24.35 34.09 -15.17
C ALA A 463 -23.50 35.33 -14.84
N SER A 464 -22.27 35.41 -15.37
CA SER A 464 -21.35 36.57 -15.31
C SER A 464 -21.55 37.49 -16.50
#